data_AF-A0A6J4LRZ3-F1
#
_entry.id   AF-A0A6J4LRZ3-F1
#
_cell.length_a   1.000
_cell.length_b   1.000
_cell.length_c   1.000
_cell.angle_alpha   90.00
_cell.angle_beta   90.00
_cell.angle_gamma   90.00
#
_symmetry.space_group_name_H-M   'P 1'
#
loop_
_entity.id
_entity.type
_entity.pdbx_description
1 polymer ?
#
loop_
_entity_poly.entity_id
_entity_poly.type
_entity_poly.pdbx_seq_one_letter_code
_entity_poly.pdbx_strand_id
1 'polypeptide(L)'
;MSGVCPAGHQTVARDYCDVCGLPVSGEAAAAGSGPAWIRDAPTGSRVPVSSSAPGAAQACPHCNAPNPEDALFCEACGYDFTTGAVPRPPTPP
;
A
#
# COMPACT_ATOMS: atom_id res chain seq x y z
N MET A 1 -4.35 18.94 -20.15
CA MET A 1 -5.62 19.21 -19.47
C MET A 1 -5.45 18.85 -18.01
N SER A 2 -5.67 19.80 -17.11
CA SER A 2 -5.66 19.59 -15.66
C SER A 2 -7.09 19.31 -15.17
N GLY A 3 -7.23 18.44 -14.17
CA GLY A 3 -8.50 18.06 -13.55
C GLY A 3 -8.56 18.42 -12.06
N VAL A 4 -9.74 18.27 -11.46
CA VAL A 4 -9.97 18.52 -10.03
C VAL A 4 -10.45 17.24 -9.38
N CYS A 5 -9.80 16.83 -8.29
CA CYS A 5 -10.23 15.67 -7.53
C CYS A 5 -11.44 16.03 -6.63
N PRO A 6 -12.21 15.06 -6.12
CA PRO A 6 -13.37 15.34 -5.27
C PRO A 6 -13.04 16.03 -3.93
N ALA A 7 -11.76 16.03 -3.52
CA ALA A 7 -11.29 16.80 -2.37
C ALA A 7 -10.93 18.27 -2.72
N GLY A 8 -11.05 18.68 -3.98
CA GLY A 8 -10.84 20.06 -4.44
C GLY A 8 -9.41 20.40 -4.88
N HIS A 9 -8.50 19.42 -4.95
CA HIS A 9 -7.14 19.67 -5.43
C HIS A 9 -7.06 19.68 -6.95
N GLN A 10 -6.28 20.63 -7.47
CA GLN A 10 -5.85 20.64 -8.87
C GLN A 10 -4.79 19.55 -9.09
N THR A 11 -4.91 18.82 -10.18
CA THR A 11 -3.95 17.79 -10.57
C THR A 11 -3.79 17.74 -12.10
N VAL A 12 -2.59 17.37 -12.56
CA VAL A 12 -2.29 17.16 -13.98
C VAL A 12 -2.51 15.70 -14.40
N ALA A 13 -2.48 14.79 -13.43
CA ALA A 13 -2.84 13.39 -13.63
C ALA A 13 -4.35 13.27 -13.89
N ARG A 14 -4.72 12.28 -14.72
CA ARG A 14 -6.11 12.09 -15.17
C ARG A 14 -6.84 10.99 -14.43
N ASP A 15 -6.09 10.07 -13.84
CA ASP A 15 -6.62 8.89 -13.18
C ASP A 15 -6.68 9.09 -11.67
N TYR A 16 -5.64 9.69 -11.08
CA TYR A 16 -5.52 9.91 -9.63
C TYR A 16 -4.94 11.28 -9.29
N CYS A 17 -5.30 11.80 -8.12
CA CYS A 17 -4.79 13.07 -7.63
C CYS A 17 -3.41 12.90 -6.99
N ASP A 18 -2.39 13.62 -7.49
CA ASP A 18 -1.03 13.55 -6.95
C ASP A 18 -0.92 14.08 -5.50
N VAL A 19 -1.89 14.89 -5.06
CA VAL A 19 -1.88 15.48 -3.70
C VAL A 19 -2.46 14.53 -2.65
N CYS A 20 -3.53 13.80 -2.98
CA CYS A 20 -4.28 13.00 -2.00
C CYS A 20 -4.59 11.56 -2.43
N GLY A 21 -4.22 11.15 -3.65
CA GLY A 21 -4.42 9.79 -4.18
C GLY A 21 -5.86 9.44 -4.58
N LEU A 22 -6.83 10.32 -4.35
CA LEU A 22 -8.22 10.06 -4.76
C LEU A 22 -8.36 10.10 -6.29
N PRO A 23 -9.25 9.28 -6.88
CA PRO A 23 -9.49 9.29 -8.31
C PRO A 23 -9.94 10.69 -8.76
N VAL A 24 -9.39 11.16 -9.87
CA VAL A 24 -9.84 12.42 -10.47
C VAL A 24 -11.15 12.09 -11.17
N SER A 25 -12.21 12.84 -10.86
CA SER A 25 -13.54 12.61 -11.42
C SER A 25 -13.59 13.00 -12.91
N GLY A 26 -12.88 12.24 -13.74
CA GLY A 26 -13.11 12.14 -15.17
C GLY A 26 -13.88 10.86 -15.39
N GLU A 27 -15.09 10.98 -15.94
CA GLU A 27 -15.89 9.88 -16.50
C GLU A 27 -16.11 8.68 -15.57
N ALA A 28 -17.34 8.65 -15.02
CA ALA A 28 -17.95 7.53 -14.36
C ALA A 28 -17.38 6.20 -14.84
N ALA A 29 -16.88 5.41 -13.86
CA ALA A 29 -16.82 3.97 -13.92
C ALA A 29 -17.84 3.47 -14.93
N ALA A 30 -17.35 2.98 -16.07
CA ALA A 30 -18.16 2.18 -16.96
C ALA A 30 -18.77 1.12 -16.06
N ALA A 31 -20.06 1.31 -15.78
CA ALA A 31 -20.86 0.42 -15.00
C ALA A 31 -20.63 -0.94 -15.62
N GLY A 32 -19.93 -1.81 -14.88
CA GLY A 32 -19.90 -3.21 -15.22
C GLY A 32 -21.35 -3.61 -15.40
N SER A 33 -21.70 -4.07 -16.60
CA SER A 33 -22.85 -4.92 -16.81
C SER A 33 -22.61 -6.20 -16.02
N GLY A 34 -22.76 -6.10 -14.70
CA GLY A 34 -22.88 -7.24 -13.80
C GLY A 34 -24.22 -7.91 -14.06
N PRO A 35 -24.29 -9.24 -14.06
CA PRO A 35 -25.53 -9.95 -14.36
C PRO A 35 -26.57 -9.64 -13.28
N ALA A 36 -27.79 -9.33 -13.72
CA ALA A 36 -28.89 -8.77 -12.94
C ALA A 36 -29.59 -9.77 -11.98
N TRP A 37 -28.84 -10.61 -11.26
CA TRP A 37 -29.40 -11.55 -10.27
C TRP A 37 -28.94 -11.27 -8.83
N ILE A 38 -28.05 -10.31 -8.60
CA ILE A 38 -27.71 -9.88 -7.24
C ILE A 38 -28.46 -8.59 -6.94
N ARG A 39 -29.75 -8.70 -6.62
CA ARG A 39 -30.54 -7.55 -6.14
C ARG A 39 -31.30 -7.81 -4.84
N ASP A 40 -30.69 -8.60 -3.96
CA ASP A 40 -31.04 -8.66 -2.55
C ASP A 40 -29.79 -9.00 -1.72
N ALA A 41 -29.12 -7.96 -1.19
CA ALA A 41 -28.18 -8.09 -0.08
C ALA A 41 -28.13 -6.75 0.69
N PRO A 42 -28.18 -6.77 2.03
CA PRO A 42 -28.39 -5.56 2.84
C PRO A 42 -27.17 -4.64 2.82
N THR A 43 -27.44 -3.35 3.02
CA THR A 43 -26.46 -2.30 3.37
C THR A 43 -25.46 -2.82 4.39
N GLY A 44 -24.25 -3.16 3.92
CA GLY A 44 -23.21 -3.73 4.75
C GLY A 44 -21.87 -3.67 4.04
N SER A 45 -20.94 -2.94 4.66
CA SER A 45 -19.51 -2.96 4.40
C SER A 45 -19.04 -2.46 3.04
N ARG A 46 -18.49 -1.24 3.06
CA ARG A 46 -17.39 -0.89 2.16
C ARG A 46 -16.35 -1.99 2.30
N VAL A 47 -16.16 -2.79 1.26
CA VAL A 47 -14.93 -3.59 1.13
C VAL A 47 -13.78 -2.60 1.28
N PRO A 48 -12.89 -2.72 2.29
CA PRO A 48 -11.65 -2.00 2.22
C PRO A 48 -11.00 -2.49 0.92
N VAL A 49 -10.77 -1.57 -0.01
CA VAL A 49 -9.80 -1.82 -1.08
C VAL A 49 -8.54 -2.15 -0.29
N SER A 50 -8.17 -3.42 -0.30
CA SER A 50 -6.95 -3.87 0.32
C SER A 50 -5.85 -3.22 -0.48
N SER A 51 -5.47 -2.00 -0.07
CA SER A 51 -4.09 -1.53 -0.20
C SER A 51 -3.26 -2.73 0.15
N SER A 52 -2.45 -3.19 -0.80
CA SER A 52 -1.60 -4.37 -0.76
C SER A 52 -1.42 -4.81 0.69
N ALA A 53 -2.08 -5.90 1.10
CA ALA A 53 -1.88 -6.43 2.43
C ALA A 53 -0.36 -6.48 2.61
N PRO A 54 0.24 -5.77 3.59
CA PRO A 54 1.65 -5.98 3.85
C PRO A 54 1.77 -7.47 4.09
N GLY A 55 2.60 -8.15 3.29
CA GLY A 55 3.06 -9.49 3.64
C GLY A 55 3.41 -9.46 5.13
N ALA A 56 2.94 -10.46 5.87
CA ALA A 56 2.95 -10.47 7.32
C ALA A 56 4.28 -9.91 7.83
N ALA A 57 4.25 -8.76 8.50
CA ALA A 57 5.48 -8.12 8.95
C ALA A 57 6.06 -8.91 10.13
N GLN A 58 7.32 -9.34 10.03
CA GLN A 58 8.08 -9.90 11.14
C GLN A 58 8.83 -8.81 11.90
N ALA A 59 8.97 -8.97 13.22
CA ALA A 59 9.81 -8.09 14.02
C ALA A 59 11.27 -8.60 14.00
N CYS A 60 12.21 -7.72 13.67
CA CYS A 60 13.63 -8.06 13.75
C CYS A 60 14.01 -8.43 15.20
N PRO A 61 14.62 -9.59 15.48
CA PRO A 61 14.98 -9.99 16.85
C PRO A 61 16.12 -9.14 17.44
N HIS A 62 16.85 -8.39 16.62
CA HIS A 62 17.96 -7.55 17.07
C HIS A 62 17.53 -6.13 17.44
N CYS A 63 16.67 -5.49 16.65
CA CYS A 63 16.26 -4.09 16.87
C CYS A 63 14.74 -3.87 16.96
N ASN A 64 13.93 -4.92 16.82
CA ASN A 64 12.47 -4.90 16.85
C ASN A 64 11.79 -4.06 15.74
N ALA A 65 12.52 -3.67 14.69
CA ALA A 65 11.94 -2.99 13.53
C ALA A 65 11.06 -3.97 12.71
N PRO A 66 9.90 -3.51 12.20
CA PRO A 66 9.06 -4.32 11.32
C PRO A 66 9.75 -4.51 9.96
N ASN A 67 9.75 -5.74 9.44
CA ASN A 67 10.30 -6.11 8.12
C ASN A 67 9.32 -7.06 7.41
N PRO A 68 9.30 -7.12 6.06
CA PRO A 68 8.48 -8.10 5.35
C PRO A 68 8.87 -9.55 5.70
N GLU A 69 7.92 -10.48 5.61
CA GLU A 69 8.16 -11.91 5.91
C GLU A 69 9.28 -12.52 5.08
N ASP A 70 9.42 -12.10 3.82
CA ASP A 70 10.42 -12.53 2.86
C ASP A 70 11.75 -11.73 2.90
N ALA A 71 11.94 -10.84 3.90
CA ALA A 71 13.18 -10.09 4.07
C ALA A 71 14.38 -11.01 4.38
N LEU A 72 15.45 -10.92 3.58
CA LEU A 72 16.74 -11.56 3.88
C LEU A 72 17.57 -10.73 4.87
N PHE A 73 17.39 -9.41 4.87
CA PHE A 73 18.12 -8.46 5.71
C PHE A 73 17.17 -7.45 6.34
N CYS A 74 17.46 -7.02 7.58
CA CYS A 74 16.75 -5.94 8.25
C CYS A 74 17.20 -4.59 7.71
N GLU A 75 16.30 -3.81 7.14
CA GLU A 75 16.61 -2.48 6.58
C GLU A 75 17.02 -1.44 7.64
N ALA A 76 16.68 -1.68 8.92
CA ALA A 76 16.97 -0.75 10.01
C ALA A 76 18.35 -0.97 10.65
N CYS A 77 18.81 -2.22 10.75
CA CYS A 77 20.07 -2.55 11.46
C CYS A 77 21.00 -3.51 10.72
N GLY A 78 20.60 -4.00 9.55
CA GLY A 78 21.38 -4.92 8.72
C GLY A 78 21.36 -6.38 9.18
N TYR A 79 20.62 -6.74 10.23
CA TYR A 79 20.49 -8.14 10.69
C TYR A 79 20.10 -9.07 9.54
N ASP A 80 20.89 -10.12 9.32
CA ASP A 80 20.66 -11.14 8.30
C ASP A 80 19.78 -12.25 8.87
N PHE A 81 18.56 -12.37 8.33
CA PHE A 81 17.58 -13.38 8.77
C PHE A 81 17.94 -14.80 8.31
N THR A 82 18.81 -14.94 7.31
CA THR A 82 19.25 -16.24 6.78
C THR A 82 20.41 -16.84 7.58
N THR A 83 21.31 -15.99 8.08
CA THR A 83 22.48 -16.42 8.87
C THR A 83 22.32 -16.18 10.37
N GLY A 84 21.35 -15.36 10.77
CA GLY A 84 21.06 -15.03 12.16
C GLY A 84 22.06 -14.04 12.80
N ALA A 85 22.82 -13.30 11.99
CA ALA A 85 23.91 -12.43 12.44
C ALA A 85 23.71 -10.95 12.06
N VAL A 86 24.26 -10.04 12.86
CA VAL A 86 24.39 -8.63 12.49
C VAL A 86 25.70 -8.36 11.74
N PRO A 87 25.72 -7.45 10.76
CA PRO A 87 26.95 -7.03 10.10
C PRO A 87 27.89 -6.41 11.14
N ARG A 88 29.18 -6.74 11.04
CA ARG A 88 30.20 -6.15 11.91
C ARG A 88 30.24 -4.64 11.69
N PRO A 89 30.27 -3.83 12.76
CA PRO A 89 30.47 -2.39 12.62
C PRO A 89 31.81 -2.13 11.91
N PRO A 90 31.90 -1.10 11.05
CA PRO A 90 33.17 -0.73 10.45
C PRO A 90 34.16 -0.37 11.56
N THR A 91 35.39 -0.86 11.45
CA THR A 91 36.49 -0.39 12.30
C THR A 91 36.72 1.09 12.00
N PRO A 92 36.66 1.99 13.00
CA PRO A 92 37.02 3.38 12.81
C PRO A 92 38.51 3.49 12.39
N PRO A 93 38.87 4.51 11.59
CA PRO A 93 40.26 4.74 11.17
C PRO A 93 41.18 5.12 12.34
#